data_AF-A0A3C1W5M8-F1
#
_entry.id   AF-A0A3C1W5M8-F1
#
_cell.length_a   1.000
_cell.length_b   1.000
_cell.length_c   1.000
_cell.angle_alpha   90.00
_cell.angle_beta   90.00
_cell.angle_gamma   90.00
#
_symmetry.space_group_name_H-M   'P 1'
#
loop_
_entity.id
_entity.type
_entity.pdbx_description
1 polymer ?
#
loop_
_entity_poly.entity_id
_entity_poly.type
_entity_poly.pdbx_seq_one_letter_code
_entity_poly.pdbx_strand_id
1 'polypeptide(L)'
;FGKWHLGAKEGHGPLAQGFDHHFGHLGGFIDNYNHFFLHGQGFHDLYEDNVEIFKSYAYFPDLMTERALDYIDKNKDGPFLLYAAFNIPHYPEQHDKKFEARYKDLPMPRQSYARMISTTDDRMLQILNKLEEHKLRENTLVIFMSDNGHSTEDGARTRKNHKSGLKEGHYYHAFGGGGNTGKWRGAKGSYYEGGLRVPAIISYPAKLPKGEVRDQAITAADWFPTILDLCKIKQPQTELDGHSILPLILKPDAPSLHRTLHWAWGNGWAVREGDWKLIGNENQPRFLGNLSDEKPESVNYLNTKPKLVQQLLQQHVNWLEKTQPR
;
A
#
# COMPACT_ATOMS: atom_id res chain seq x y z
N PHE A 1 -2.29 12.39 6.31
CA PHE A 1 -3.62 12.07 6.86
C PHE A 1 -3.95 10.61 6.59
N GLY A 2 -4.52 9.90 7.56
CA GLY A 2 -4.89 8.49 7.46
C GLY A 2 -4.02 7.56 8.31
N LYS A 3 -3.75 6.37 7.81
CA LYS A 3 -2.94 5.35 8.48
C LYS A 3 -1.46 5.75 8.55
N TRP A 4 -0.85 5.66 9.72
CA TRP A 4 0.59 5.82 9.89
C TRP A 4 1.33 4.47 9.88
N HIS A 5 1.16 3.66 10.92
CA HIS A 5 1.72 2.31 11.04
C HIS A 5 3.26 2.20 10.92
N LEU A 6 4.00 3.29 11.18
CA LEU A 6 5.47 3.33 11.19
C LEU A 6 6.06 3.55 12.59
N GLY A 7 5.21 3.51 13.62
CA GLY A 7 5.60 3.65 15.02
C GLY A 7 4.62 4.52 15.78
N ALA A 8 4.23 4.06 16.97
CA ALA A 8 3.34 4.79 17.89
C ALA A 8 4.06 5.34 19.13
N LYS A 9 5.40 5.18 19.20
CA LYS A 9 6.22 5.73 20.27
C LYS A 9 6.51 7.20 20.01
N GLU A 10 6.78 7.94 21.08
CA GLU A 10 7.31 9.30 21.00
C GLU A 10 8.53 9.35 20.07
N GLY A 11 8.62 10.41 19.25
CA GLY A 11 9.66 10.57 18.23
C GLY A 11 9.45 9.75 16.94
N HIS A 12 8.46 8.84 16.88
CA HIS A 12 8.20 8.00 15.71
C HIS A 12 6.86 8.33 15.01
N GLY A 13 6.07 9.24 15.58
CA GLY A 13 4.85 9.74 14.96
C GLY A 13 5.10 10.68 13.79
N PRO A 14 4.08 11.01 12.99
CA PRO A 14 4.23 11.79 11.76
C PRO A 14 4.92 13.15 11.95
N LEU A 15 4.57 13.88 13.03
CA LEU A 15 5.16 15.20 13.31
C LEU A 15 6.66 15.13 13.59
N ALA A 16 7.14 14.02 14.14
CA ALA A 16 8.57 13.79 14.35
C ALA A 16 9.30 13.33 13.07
N GLN A 17 8.55 12.99 12.02
CA GLN A 17 9.06 12.53 10.73
C GLN A 17 8.86 13.58 9.62
N GLY A 18 8.72 14.85 10.00
CA GLY A 18 8.73 15.99 9.07
C GLY A 18 7.37 16.36 8.46
N PHE A 19 6.26 15.81 8.96
CA PHE A 19 4.93 16.28 8.60
C PHE A 19 4.48 17.42 9.51
N ASP A 20 4.06 18.54 8.96
CA ASP A 20 3.57 19.67 9.76
C ASP A 20 2.25 19.35 10.47
N HIS A 21 1.41 18.52 9.84
CA HIS A 21 0.08 18.15 10.33
C HIS A 21 -0.20 16.66 10.18
N HIS A 22 -0.95 16.11 11.13
CA HIS A 22 -1.46 14.75 11.09
C HIS A 22 -2.92 14.69 11.53
N PHE A 23 -3.66 13.82 10.88
CA PHE A 23 -4.97 13.37 11.31
C PHE A 23 -5.07 11.92 10.92
N GLY A 24 -5.31 11.03 11.88
CA GLY A 24 -5.20 9.61 11.60
C GLY A 24 -4.98 8.73 12.80
N HIS A 25 -4.58 7.50 12.51
CA HIS A 25 -4.31 6.46 13.50
C HIS A 25 -2.86 5.98 13.38
N LEU A 26 -2.25 5.63 14.51
CA LEU A 26 -0.84 5.24 14.57
C LEU A 26 -0.63 3.74 14.35
N GLY A 27 -1.62 2.92 14.70
CA GLY A 27 -1.63 1.48 14.51
C GLY A 27 -1.94 1.04 13.08
N GLY A 28 -2.08 -0.29 12.90
CA GLY A 28 -2.23 -0.90 11.58
C GLY A 28 -3.59 -0.70 10.92
N PHE A 29 -4.65 -0.60 11.71
CA PHE A 29 -6.04 -0.38 11.27
C PHE A 29 -6.94 -0.06 12.47
N ILE A 30 -8.13 0.49 12.23
CA ILE A 30 -9.13 0.79 13.26
C ILE A 30 -10.53 0.44 12.73
N ASP A 31 -11.51 0.31 13.62
CA ASP A 31 -12.93 0.43 13.25
C ASP A 31 -13.23 1.84 12.71
N ASN A 32 -13.97 1.95 11.61
CA ASN A 32 -14.18 3.23 10.95
C ASN A 32 -15.20 4.13 11.65
N TYR A 33 -15.86 3.71 12.74
CA TYR A 33 -16.85 4.54 13.45
C TYR A 33 -16.52 4.78 14.92
N ASN A 34 -15.94 3.80 15.61
CA ASN A 34 -15.50 3.97 16.99
C ASN A 34 -13.99 4.22 17.12
N HIS A 35 -13.21 4.00 16.06
CA HIS A 35 -11.78 4.31 15.98
C HIS A 35 -10.90 3.49 16.93
N PHE A 36 -11.36 2.30 17.32
CA PHE A 36 -10.54 1.36 18.07
C PHE A 36 -9.83 0.39 17.14
N PHE A 37 -8.57 0.12 17.46
CA PHE A 37 -7.86 -1.06 17.00
C PHE A 37 -8.60 -2.32 17.46
N LEU A 38 -8.87 -3.28 16.56
CA LEU A 38 -9.76 -4.42 16.85
C LEU A 38 -9.05 -5.73 17.21
N HIS A 39 -7.72 -5.81 17.11
CA HIS A 39 -6.98 -6.98 17.58
C HIS A 39 -6.73 -6.94 19.09
N GLY A 40 -6.55 -8.14 19.67
CA GLY A 40 -6.21 -8.29 21.08
C GLY A 40 -7.34 -7.81 21.99
N GLN A 41 -7.01 -6.93 22.94
CA GLN A 41 -7.98 -6.27 23.82
C GLN A 41 -8.48 -4.93 23.27
N GLY A 42 -7.93 -4.48 22.15
CA GLY A 42 -8.22 -3.19 21.54
C GLY A 42 -7.71 -1.99 22.35
N PHE A 43 -7.60 -0.87 21.65
CA PHE A 43 -7.30 0.45 22.20
C PHE A 43 -7.82 1.50 21.21
N HIS A 44 -8.15 2.68 21.71
CA HIS A 44 -8.56 3.80 20.87
C HIS A 44 -7.32 4.38 20.18
N ASP A 45 -7.43 4.71 18.90
CA ASP A 45 -6.28 5.05 18.05
C ASP A 45 -6.70 6.11 17.02
N LEU A 46 -7.06 7.31 17.48
CA LEU A 46 -7.35 8.46 16.60
C LEU A 46 -6.74 9.73 17.18
N TYR A 47 -6.00 10.44 16.34
CA TYR A 47 -5.22 11.60 16.71
C TYR A 47 -5.40 12.74 15.71
N GLU A 48 -5.47 13.96 16.24
CA GLU A 48 -5.20 15.20 15.50
C GLU A 48 -3.83 15.68 16.00
N ASP A 49 -2.87 15.73 15.09
CA ASP A 49 -1.45 15.86 15.39
C ASP A 49 -0.98 14.80 16.39
N ASN A 50 -0.56 15.23 17.59
CA ASN A 50 -0.15 14.37 18.71
C ASN A 50 -1.23 14.27 19.80
N VAL A 51 -2.42 14.81 19.58
CA VAL A 51 -3.52 14.84 20.56
C VAL A 51 -4.52 13.75 20.20
N GLU A 52 -4.75 12.82 21.14
CA GLU A 52 -5.81 11.82 21.01
C GLU A 52 -7.19 12.50 21.04
N ILE A 53 -8.05 12.16 20.08
CA ILE A 53 -9.37 12.77 19.93
C ILE A 53 -10.45 11.72 19.72
N PHE A 54 -11.62 11.93 20.33
CA PHE A 54 -12.73 10.99 20.23
C PHE A 54 -13.80 11.53 19.29
N LYS A 55 -14.05 10.81 18.18
CA LYS A 55 -15.03 11.17 17.15
C LYS A 55 -16.05 10.05 16.92
N SER A 56 -16.52 9.41 17.99
CA SER A 56 -17.47 8.29 17.93
C SER A 56 -18.62 8.56 16.96
N TYR A 57 -18.96 7.55 16.16
CA TYR A 57 -19.99 7.55 15.10
C TYR A 57 -19.68 8.36 13.85
N ALA A 58 -18.64 9.20 13.84
CA ALA A 58 -18.16 9.79 12.60
C ALA A 58 -17.36 8.76 11.80
N TYR A 59 -17.56 8.73 10.50
CA TYR A 59 -16.93 7.75 9.62
C TYR A 59 -15.50 8.19 9.27
N PHE A 60 -14.50 7.39 9.66
CA PHE A 60 -13.08 7.75 9.56
C PHE A 60 -12.64 8.16 8.13
N PRO A 61 -13.02 7.43 7.05
CA PRO A 61 -12.69 7.85 5.69
C PRO A 61 -13.22 9.25 5.33
N ASP A 62 -14.38 9.65 5.87
CA ASP A 62 -14.90 11.01 5.68
C ASP A 62 -14.06 12.03 6.43
N LEU A 63 -13.79 11.75 7.72
CA LEU A 63 -12.96 12.64 8.54
C LEU A 63 -11.59 12.90 7.91
N MET A 64 -10.90 11.85 7.42
CA MET A 64 -9.59 12.04 6.78
C MET A 64 -9.69 12.81 5.46
N THR A 65 -10.77 12.59 4.71
CA THR A 65 -11.02 13.29 3.44
C THR A 65 -11.26 14.77 3.72
N GLU A 66 -12.11 15.11 4.68
CA GLU A 66 -12.35 16.50 5.11
C GLU A 66 -11.05 17.23 5.48
N ARG A 67 -10.14 16.59 6.23
CA ARG A 67 -8.82 17.18 6.55
C ARG A 67 -7.96 17.38 5.30
N ALA A 68 -7.98 16.43 4.37
CA ALA A 68 -7.26 16.57 3.11
C ALA A 68 -7.79 17.76 2.27
N LEU A 69 -9.12 17.93 2.20
CA LEU A 69 -9.74 19.04 1.49
C LEU A 69 -9.40 20.39 2.13
N ASP A 70 -9.55 20.50 3.45
CA ASP A 70 -9.22 21.70 4.22
C ASP A 70 -7.73 22.07 4.12
N TYR A 71 -6.85 21.06 4.14
CA TYR A 71 -5.41 21.29 3.94
C TYR A 71 -5.11 21.87 2.55
N ILE A 72 -5.76 21.38 1.49
CA ILE A 72 -5.60 21.96 0.15
C ILE A 72 -6.15 23.39 0.12
N ASP A 73 -7.34 23.64 0.70
CA ASP A 73 -7.94 24.97 0.77
C ASP A 73 -7.01 26.00 1.44
N LYS A 74 -6.31 25.59 2.50
CA LYS A 74 -5.39 26.45 3.27
C LYS A 74 -4.02 26.65 2.60
N ASN A 75 -3.56 25.69 1.81
CA ASN A 75 -2.22 25.69 1.22
C ASN A 75 -2.19 25.96 -0.29
N LYS A 76 -3.33 26.29 -0.90
CA LYS A 76 -3.46 26.50 -2.36
C LYS A 76 -2.52 27.56 -2.97
N ASP A 77 -2.02 28.50 -2.16
CA ASP A 77 -1.15 29.59 -2.61
C ASP A 77 0.34 29.21 -2.59
N GLY A 78 0.70 28.01 -2.12
CA GLY A 78 2.08 27.53 -2.03
C GLY A 78 2.25 26.06 -2.45
N PRO A 79 3.49 25.58 -2.61
CA PRO A 79 3.74 24.16 -2.78
C PRO A 79 3.43 23.41 -1.48
N PHE A 80 2.78 22.26 -1.58
CA PHE A 80 2.48 21.40 -0.44
C PHE A 80 2.73 19.92 -0.76
N LEU A 81 2.88 19.13 0.30
CA LEU A 81 2.91 17.67 0.24
C LEU A 81 1.69 17.14 1.00
N LEU A 82 0.86 16.36 0.32
CA LEU A 82 -0.25 15.64 0.94
C LEU A 82 -0.02 14.13 0.82
N TYR A 83 0.27 13.49 1.95
CA TYR A 83 0.24 12.02 2.05
C TYR A 83 -1.14 11.56 2.57
N ALA A 84 -1.98 11.07 1.66
CA ALA A 84 -3.33 10.58 1.95
C ALA A 84 -3.36 9.05 2.03
N ALA A 85 -3.04 8.52 3.20
CA ALA A 85 -2.92 7.09 3.46
C ALA A 85 -4.27 6.49 3.88
N PHE A 86 -5.17 6.26 2.93
CA PHE A 86 -6.46 5.64 3.21
C PHE A 86 -6.28 4.29 3.91
N ASN A 87 -7.01 4.06 5.00
CA ASN A 87 -7.05 2.76 5.67
C ASN A 87 -7.94 1.77 4.88
N ILE A 88 -8.94 2.26 4.15
CA ILE A 88 -9.79 1.46 3.28
C ILE A 88 -9.11 1.19 1.93
N PRO A 89 -9.24 -0.03 1.34
CA PRO A 89 -10.26 -1.04 1.59
C PRO A 89 -9.87 -2.11 2.62
N HIS A 90 -8.89 -1.86 3.50
CA HIS A 90 -8.60 -2.79 4.59
C HIS A 90 -9.84 -3.01 5.46
N TYR A 91 -9.90 -4.16 6.11
CA TYR A 91 -10.95 -4.47 7.04
C TYR A 91 -10.86 -3.61 8.34
N PRO A 92 -11.97 -3.40 9.08
CA PRO A 92 -13.33 -3.86 8.80
C PRO A 92 -13.92 -3.23 7.54
N GLU A 93 -14.54 -4.05 6.69
CA GLU A 93 -15.13 -3.62 5.42
C GLU A 93 -16.47 -2.90 5.64
N GLN A 94 -16.38 -1.66 6.11
CA GLN A 94 -17.50 -0.76 6.36
C GLN A 94 -17.56 0.27 5.24
N HIS A 95 -18.37 0.03 4.21
CA HIS A 95 -18.48 0.88 3.02
C HIS A 95 -19.50 2.01 3.21
N ASP A 96 -19.44 3.01 2.32
CA ASP A 96 -20.48 4.03 2.20
C ASP A 96 -21.75 3.41 1.61
N LYS A 97 -22.88 3.57 2.32
CA LYS A 97 -24.18 2.98 1.97
C LYS A 97 -24.66 3.34 0.57
N LYS A 98 -24.20 4.46 -0.01
CA LYS A 98 -24.57 4.85 -1.38
C LYS A 98 -24.16 3.81 -2.43
N PHE A 99 -23.16 2.97 -2.13
CA PHE A 99 -22.71 1.89 -3.02
C PHE A 99 -23.44 0.56 -2.82
N GLU A 100 -24.33 0.44 -1.84
CA GLU A 100 -25.04 -0.81 -1.56
C GLU A 100 -25.81 -1.32 -2.78
N ALA A 101 -26.63 -0.44 -3.37
CA ALA A 101 -27.50 -0.77 -4.49
C ALA A 101 -26.72 -1.15 -5.76
N ARG A 102 -25.56 -0.52 -5.99
CA ARG A 102 -24.74 -0.73 -7.20
C ARG A 102 -24.19 -2.16 -7.30
N TYR A 103 -23.95 -2.80 -6.17
CA TYR A 103 -23.29 -4.11 -6.10
C TYR A 103 -24.17 -5.20 -5.46
N LYS A 104 -25.48 -4.95 -5.30
CA LYS A 104 -26.42 -5.84 -4.62
C LYS A 104 -26.47 -7.27 -5.19
N ASP A 105 -26.18 -7.43 -6.49
CA ASP A 105 -26.26 -8.70 -7.21
C ASP A 105 -24.90 -9.43 -7.28
N LEU A 106 -23.82 -8.84 -6.77
CA LEU A 106 -22.53 -9.54 -6.65
C LEU A 106 -22.56 -10.53 -5.48
N PRO A 107 -21.91 -11.70 -5.60
CA PRO A 107 -21.75 -12.62 -4.49
C PRO A 107 -20.73 -12.09 -3.46
N MET A 108 -20.91 -12.47 -2.20
CA MET A 108 -19.85 -12.33 -1.19
C MET A 108 -18.68 -13.27 -1.50
N PRO A 109 -17.42 -12.89 -1.19
CA PRO A 109 -17.01 -11.62 -0.59
C PRO A 109 -16.79 -10.46 -1.59
N ARG A 110 -16.85 -10.73 -2.91
CA ARG A 110 -16.64 -9.72 -3.97
C ARG A 110 -17.55 -8.50 -3.84
N GLN A 111 -18.80 -8.70 -3.41
CA GLN A 111 -19.74 -7.61 -3.15
C GLN A 111 -19.22 -6.59 -2.15
N SER A 112 -18.76 -7.05 -0.98
CA SER A 112 -18.26 -6.17 0.09
C SER A 112 -17.02 -5.43 -0.38
N TYR A 113 -16.06 -6.15 -0.96
CA TYR A 113 -14.84 -5.56 -1.50
C TYR A 113 -15.11 -4.50 -2.59
N ALA A 114 -16.03 -4.75 -3.52
CA ALA A 114 -16.38 -3.79 -4.58
C ALA A 114 -16.98 -2.48 -4.02
N ARG A 115 -17.78 -2.58 -2.95
CA ARG A 115 -18.34 -1.42 -2.24
C ARG A 115 -17.24 -0.64 -1.52
N MET A 116 -16.28 -1.32 -0.90
CA MET A 116 -15.12 -0.68 -0.28
C MET A 116 -14.27 0.07 -1.30
N ILE A 117 -13.92 -0.56 -2.42
CA ILE A 117 -13.15 0.08 -3.50
C ILE A 117 -13.87 1.33 -4.04
N SER A 118 -15.18 1.26 -4.24
CA SER A 118 -15.96 2.42 -4.69
C SER A 118 -16.02 3.54 -3.66
N THR A 119 -16.02 3.19 -2.38
CA THR A 119 -15.92 4.16 -1.29
C THR A 119 -14.56 4.85 -1.32
N THR A 120 -13.47 4.10 -1.46
CA THR A 120 -12.12 4.67 -1.58
C THR A 120 -12.01 5.58 -2.82
N ASP A 121 -12.46 5.11 -3.98
CA ASP A 121 -12.45 5.86 -5.24
C ASP A 121 -13.18 7.19 -5.13
N ASP A 122 -14.36 7.19 -4.53
CA ASP A 122 -15.16 8.40 -4.35
C ASP A 122 -14.48 9.43 -3.44
N ARG A 123 -13.82 8.99 -2.36
CA ARG A 123 -13.07 9.91 -1.49
C ARG A 123 -11.81 10.44 -2.16
N MET A 124 -11.11 9.62 -2.93
CA MET A 124 -9.99 10.08 -3.77
C MET A 124 -10.47 11.11 -4.81
N LEU A 125 -11.62 10.89 -5.44
CA LEU A 125 -12.20 11.82 -6.41
C LEU A 125 -12.49 13.18 -5.79
N GLN A 126 -12.95 13.25 -4.53
CA GLN A 126 -13.15 14.52 -3.83
C GLN A 126 -11.84 15.32 -3.70
N ILE A 127 -10.74 14.65 -3.35
CA ILE A 127 -9.40 15.28 -3.27
C ILE A 127 -8.97 15.80 -4.65
N LEU A 128 -9.13 14.99 -5.70
CA LEU A 128 -8.79 15.41 -7.06
C LEU A 128 -9.64 16.59 -7.54
N ASN A 129 -10.95 16.56 -7.28
CA ASN A 129 -11.86 17.66 -7.63
C ASN A 129 -11.48 18.96 -6.91
N LYS A 130 -10.99 18.88 -5.67
CA LYS A 130 -10.52 20.05 -4.93
C LYS A 130 -9.26 20.66 -5.55
N LEU A 131 -8.35 19.85 -6.09
CA LEU A 131 -7.22 20.35 -6.88
C LEU A 131 -7.70 21.04 -8.17
N GLU A 132 -8.72 20.50 -8.84
CA GLU A 132 -9.30 21.09 -10.05
C GLU A 132 -10.01 22.43 -9.75
N GLU A 133 -10.79 22.49 -8.67
CA GLU A 133 -11.49 23.70 -8.20
C GLU A 133 -10.52 24.87 -8.01
N HIS A 134 -9.36 24.61 -7.39
CA HIS A 134 -8.30 25.60 -7.19
C HIS A 134 -7.36 25.76 -8.38
N LYS A 135 -7.63 25.09 -9.51
CA LYS A 135 -6.79 25.09 -10.73
C LYS A 135 -5.35 24.65 -10.47
N LEU A 136 -5.14 23.78 -9.48
CA LEU A 136 -3.84 23.24 -9.08
C LEU A 136 -3.47 21.99 -9.88
N ARG A 137 -4.45 21.26 -10.40
CA ARG A 137 -4.27 19.93 -10.99
C ARG A 137 -3.16 19.86 -12.03
N GLU A 138 -3.06 20.85 -12.91
CA GLU A 138 -2.07 20.88 -14.00
C GLU A 138 -0.64 20.85 -13.43
N ASN A 139 -0.42 21.52 -12.29
CA ASN A 139 0.87 21.60 -11.61
C ASN A 139 0.97 20.73 -10.34
N THR A 140 0.15 19.69 -10.21
CA THR A 140 0.24 18.72 -9.09
C THR A 140 0.72 17.36 -9.58
N LEU A 141 1.78 16.86 -8.95
CA LEU A 141 2.19 15.46 -9.02
C LEU A 141 1.27 14.61 -8.13
N VAL A 142 0.54 13.69 -8.73
CA VAL A 142 -0.30 12.70 -8.03
C VAL A 142 0.30 11.32 -8.24
N ILE A 143 0.54 10.60 -7.16
CA ILE A 143 0.95 9.19 -7.15
C ILE A 143 -0.12 8.40 -6.41
N PHE A 144 -0.58 7.31 -7.03
CA PHE A 144 -1.49 6.35 -6.43
C PHE A 144 -0.82 4.98 -6.39
N MET A 145 -0.86 4.32 -5.23
CA MET A 145 -0.41 2.94 -5.08
C MET A 145 -1.09 2.24 -3.91
N SER A 146 -1.08 0.91 -3.90
CA SER A 146 -1.45 0.10 -2.72
C SER A 146 -0.22 -0.23 -1.88
N ASP A 147 -0.39 -0.43 -0.57
CA ASP A 147 0.70 -0.83 0.34
C ASP A 147 1.07 -2.33 0.21
N ASN A 148 0.13 -3.17 -0.22
CA ASN A 148 0.31 -4.59 -0.53
C ASN A 148 -0.85 -5.12 -1.40
N GLY A 149 -0.80 -6.41 -1.75
CA GLY A 149 -1.90 -7.13 -2.40
C GLY A 149 -3.17 -7.19 -1.54
N HIS A 150 -4.31 -7.57 -2.14
CA HIS A 150 -5.57 -7.60 -1.39
C HIS A 150 -5.55 -8.63 -0.25
N SER A 151 -6.28 -8.36 0.83
CA SER A 151 -6.43 -9.32 1.92
C SER A 151 -7.38 -10.46 1.52
N THR A 152 -7.14 -11.65 2.08
CA THR A 152 -8.03 -12.81 2.07
C THR A 152 -8.26 -13.33 3.50
N GLU A 153 -7.94 -12.52 4.50
CA GLU A 153 -8.03 -12.94 5.90
C GLU A 153 -9.49 -13.09 6.32
N ASP A 154 -9.82 -14.16 7.06
CA ASP A 154 -11.22 -14.55 7.28
C ASP A 154 -11.57 -15.03 8.70
N GLY A 155 -10.66 -14.90 9.67
CA GLY A 155 -10.83 -15.53 10.98
C GLY A 155 -11.05 -14.61 12.19
N ALA A 156 -10.75 -13.30 12.12
CA ALA A 156 -10.66 -12.51 13.35
C ALA A 156 -12.01 -12.00 13.87
N ARG A 157 -12.11 -12.04 15.20
CA ARG A 157 -13.27 -11.62 15.99
C ARG A 157 -12.83 -10.91 17.25
N THR A 158 -13.66 -9.99 17.74
CA THR A 158 -13.41 -9.30 19.01
C THR A 158 -13.43 -10.30 20.17
N ARG A 159 -12.56 -10.07 21.16
CA ARG A 159 -12.46 -10.89 22.37
C ARG A 159 -13.46 -10.43 23.44
N LYS A 160 -13.66 -11.26 24.47
CA LYS A 160 -14.37 -10.84 25.69
C LYS A 160 -13.71 -9.60 26.30
N ASN A 161 -14.54 -8.65 26.77
CA ASN A 161 -14.10 -7.38 27.37
C ASN A 161 -13.26 -6.47 26.45
N HIS A 162 -13.41 -6.61 25.13
CA HIS A 162 -12.72 -5.75 24.17
C HIS A 162 -13.07 -4.26 24.38
N LYS A 163 -12.05 -3.38 24.37
CA LYS A 163 -12.21 -1.97 24.73
C LYS A 163 -13.05 -1.14 23.75
N SER A 164 -13.28 -1.63 22.54
CA SER A 164 -14.09 -0.91 21.54
C SER A 164 -15.59 -0.87 21.86
N GLY A 165 -16.06 -1.64 22.85
CA GLY A 165 -17.50 -1.77 23.14
C GLY A 165 -18.28 -2.62 22.14
N LEU A 166 -17.62 -3.15 21.10
CA LEU A 166 -18.23 -4.13 20.21
C LEU A 166 -18.48 -5.45 20.97
N LYS A 167 -19.59 -6.12 20.66
CA LYS A 167 -19.95 -7.40 21.28
C LYS A 167 -18.83 -8.43 21.08
N GLU A 168 -18.63 -9.29 22.08
CA GLU A 168 -17.75 -10.46 21.95
C GLU A 168 -18.14 -11.29 20.70
N GLY A 169 -17.15 -11.70 19.92
CA GLY A 169 -17.37 -12.49 18.69
C GLY A 169 -17.73 -11.66 17.45
N HIS A 170 -17.77 -10.32 17.55
CA HIS A 170 -17.98 -9.44 16.41
C HIS A 170 -16.89 -9.67 15.35
N TYR A 171 -17.32 -9.98 14.13
CA TYR A 171 -16.46 -10.27 12.99
C TYR A 171 -16.06 -8.98 12.26
N TYR A 172 -14.78 -8.82 11.98
CA TYR A 172 -14.25 -7.59 11.37
C TYR A 172 -13.21 -7.83 10.28
N HIS A 173 -13.02 -9.06 9.79
CA HIS A 173 -12.04 -9.38 8.74
C HIS A 173 -12.58 -9.18 7.32
N ALA A 174 -11.75 -9.46 6.31
CA ALA A 174 -12.07 -9.24 4.89
C ALA A 174 -13.01 -10.31 4.28
N PHE A 175 -13.78 -11.05 5.07
CA PHE A 175 -14.71 -12.08 4.60
C PHE A 175 -14.08 -13.15 3.67
N GLY A 176 -12.77 -13.39 3.76
CA GLY A 176 -12.07 -14.30 2.84
C GLY A 176 -11.65 -13.66 1.51
N GLY A 177 -11.84 -12.35 1.33
CA GLY A 177 -11.25 -11.55 0.28
C GLY A 177 -12.26 -10.87 -0.63
N GLY A 178 -12.25 -11.17 -1.93
CA GLY A 178 -13.05 -10.46 -2.94
C GLY A 178 -12.25 -9.49 -3.81
N GLY A 179 -10.97 -9.28 -3.48
CA GLY A 179 -10.01 -8.71 -4.42
C GLY A 179 -9.71 -9.64 -5.60
N ASN A 180 -9.10 -9.09 -6.65
CA ASN A 180 -8.73 -9.83 -7.85
C ASN A 180 -7.40 -9.28 -8.39
N THR A 181 -6.41 -10.16 -8.53
CA THR A 181 -5.05 -9.88 -9.00
C THR A 181 -4.87 -10.22 -10.49
N GLY A 182 -5.96 -10.51 -11.21
CA GLY A 182 -5.95 -10.93 -12.60
C GLY A 182 -5.27 -12.29 -12.74
N LYS A 183 -4.23 -12.35 -13.59
CA LYS A 183 -3.45 -13.57 -13.82
C LYS A 183 -2.44 -13.88 -12.71
N TRP A 184 -2.20 -12.95 -11.79
CA TRP A 184 -1.17 -13.08 -10.75
C TRP A 184 -1.66 -13.92 -9.58
N ARG A 185 -0.81 -14.82 -9.08
CA ARG A 185 -1.15 -15.73 -7.98
C ARG A 185 -0.98 -15.05 -6.62
N GLY A 186 -1.79 -15.44 -5.64
CA GLY A 186 -1.60 -15.06 -4.24
C GLY A 186 -2.27 -13.73 -3.87
N ALA A 187 -2.01 -13.32 -2.63
CA ALA A 187 -2.67 -12.21 -1.94
C ALA A 187 -1.75 -11.66 -0.84
N LYS A 188 -2.22 -10.69 -0.06
CA LYS A 188 -1.53 -10.11 1.11
C LYS A 188 -0.80 -11.18 1.94
N GLY A 189 0.45 -10.89 2.30
CA GLY A 189 1.30 -11.76 3.12
C GLY A 189 1.97 -12.91 2.36
N SER A 190 1.69 -13.08 1.07
CA SER A 190 2.39 -14.05 0.22
C SER A 190 3.47 -13.40 -0.65
N TYR A 191 4.50 -14.17 -1.00
CA TYR A 191 5.56 -13.75 -1.93
C TYR A 191 5.22 -13.98 -3.42
N TYR A 192 4.01 -14.46 -3.71
CA TYR A 192 3.53 -14.53 -5.09
C TYR A 192 3.20 -13.12 -5.61
N GLU A 193 3.11 -12.94 -6.94
CA GLU A 193 2.92 -11.60 -7.52
C GLU A 193 1.65 -10.91 -7.01
N GLY A 194 0.58 -11.65 -6.73
CA GLY A 194 -0.65 -11.09 -6.18
C GLY A 194 -0.53 -10.54 -4.75
N GLY A 195 0.54 -10.88 -4.02
CA GLY A 195 0.87 -10.28 -2.72
C GLY A 195 1.80 -9.07 -2.80
N LEU A 196 2.66 -9.01 -3.82
CA LEU A 196 3.75 -8.04 -3.94
C LEU A 196 3.52 -6.98 -5.03
N ARG A 197 2.93 -7.37 -6.17
CA ARG A 197 2.67 -6.51 -7.32
C ARG A 197 1.36 -5.75 -7.09
N VAL A 198 1.49 -4.43 -6.96
CA VAL A 198 0.38 -3.53 -6.66
C VAL A 198 0.09 -2.58 -7.83
N PRO A 199 -1.12 -2.02 -7.93
CA PRO A 199 -1.37 -0.88 -8.79
C PRO A 199 -0.43 0.27 -8.43
N ALA A 200 0.12 0.94 -9.45
CA ALA A 200 0.95 2.12 -9.32
C ALA A 200 0.66 3.04 -10.50
N ILE A 201 0.22 4.27 -10.21
CA ILE A 201 -0.12 5.29 -11.20
C ILE A 201 0.57 6.59 -10.78
N ILE A 202 1.19 7.26 -11.74
CA ILE A 202 1.75 8.60 -11.57
C ILE A 202 1.14 9.54 -12.60
N SER A 203 0.79 10.75 -12.18
CA SER A 203 0.23 11.77 -13.05
C SER A 203 0.74 13.16 -12.67
N TYR A 204 1.36 13.84 -13.63
CA TYR A 204 1.76 15.24 -13.50
C TYR A 204 1.58 15.92 -14.87
N PRO A 205 0.38 16.46 -15.16
CA PRO A 205 -0.01 16.91 -16.49
C PRO A 205 0.97 17.87 -17.17
N ALA A 206 1.53 18.82 -16.43
CA ALA A 206 2.46 19.80 -16.98
C ALA A 206 3.84 19.23 -17.37
N LYS A 207 4.21 18.04 -16.89
CA LYS A 207 5.59 17.52 -16.99
C LYS A 207 5.73 16.09 -17.52
N LEU A 208 4.70 15.26 -17.39
CA LEU A 208 4.77 13.84 -17.68
C LEU A 208 3.86 13.45 -18.85
N PRO A 209 4.24 12.42 -19.63
CA PRO A 209 3.41 11.92 -20.72
C PRO A 209 2.09 11.34 -20.18
N LYS A 210 1.03 11.43 -20.98
CA LYS A 210 -0.34 11.03 -20.61
C LYS A 210 -0.72 9.74 -21.34
N GLY A 211 -1.44 8.84 -20.68
CA GLY A 211 -1.96 7.61 -21.30
C GLY A 211 -0.92 6.52 -21.55
N GLU A 212 0.26 6.64 -20.95
CA GLU A 212 1.38 5.69 -21.11
C GLU A 212 1.30 4.53 -20.12
N VAL A 213 1.84 3.38 -20.54
CA VAL A 213 2.05 2.20 -19.69
C VAL A 213 3.53 1.84 -19.70
N ARG A 214 4.04 1.36 -18.56
CA ARG A 214 5.42 0.89 -18.39
C ARG A 214 5.39 -0.51 -17.76
N ASP A 215 6.14 -1.44 -18.33
CA ASP A 215 6.20 -2.84 -17.91
C ASP A 215 7.45 -3.17 -17.09
N GLN A 216 8.41 -2.25 -17.04
CA GLN A 216 9.63 -2.37 -16.26
C GLN A 216 9.30 -2.48 -14.76
N ALA A 217 10.03 -3.35 -14.08
CA ALA A 217 9.90 -3.50 -12.64
C ALA A 217 10.43 -2.25 -11.91
N ILE A 218 9.69 -1.78 -10.92
CA ILE A 218 10.07 -0.73 -9.98
C ILE A 218 9.73 -1.19 -8.57
N THR A 219 10.22 -0.48 -7.56
CA THR A 219 9.87 -0.70 -6.15
C THR A 219 9.21 0.54 -5.56
N ALA A 220 8.51 0.39 -4.43
CA ALA A 220 7.96 1.53 -3.70
C ALA A 220 9.04 2.53 -3.24
N ALA A 221 10.28 2.04 -3.00
CA ALA A 221 11.40 2.87 -2.59
C ALA A 221 11.83 3.86 -3.69
N ASP A 222 11.52 3.58 -4.96
CA ASP A 222 11.85 4.44 -6.09
C ASP A 222 11.07 5.76 -6.09
N TRP A 223 9.92 5.81 -5.41
CA TRP A 223 9.12 7.04 -5.37
C TRP A 223 9.85 8.18 -4.67
N PHE A 224 10.58 7.90 -3.59
CA PHE A 224 11.29 8.93 -2.85
C PHE A 224 12.30 9.71 -3.73
N PRO A 225 13.32 9.09 -4.35
CA PRO A 225 14.24 9.81 -5.22
C PRO A 225 13.54 10.38 -6.46
N THR A 226 12.50 9.73 -6.99
CA THR A 226 11.74 10.25 -8.15
C THR A 226 11.00 11.55 -7.83
N ILE A 227 10.37 11.64 -6.65
CA ILE A 227 9.70 12.85 -6.18
C ILE A 227 10.72 13.97 -6.00
N LEU A 228 11.88 13.69 -5.39
CA LEU A 228 12.94 14.68 -5.23
C LEU A 228 13.38 15.25 -6.58
N ASP A 229 13.61 14.40 -7.59
CA ASP A 229 13.98 14.84 -8.94
C ASP A 229 12.88 15.70 -9.60
N LEU A 230 11.61 15.26 -9.55
CA LEU A 230 10.48 15.98 -10.14
C LEU A 230 10.22 17.34 -9.50
N CYS A 231 10.51 17.45 -8.20
CA CYS A 231 10.42 18.66 -7.40
C CYS A 231 11.72 19.48 -7.40
N LYS A 232 12.78 19.01 -8.07
CA LYS A 232 14.12 19.64 -8.09
C LYS A 232 14.73 19.83 -6.70
N ILE A 233 14.46 18.90 -5.80
CA ILE A 233 15.02 18.86 -4.44
C ILE A 233 16.32 18.03 -4.51
N LYS A 234 17.35 18.50 -3.81
CA LYS A 234 18.64 17.80 -3.74
C LYS A 234 18.47 16.43 -3.07
N GLN A 235 18.95 15.39 -3.73
CA GLN A 235 19.03 14.03 -3.16
C GLN A 235 19.87 14.03 -1.88
N PRO A 236 19.50 13.22 -0.86
CA PRO A 236 20.29 13.11 0.35
C PRO A 236 21.66 12.47 0.06
N GLN A 237 22.67 12.80 0.86
CA GLN A 237 23.99 12.18 0.79
C GLN A 237 24.04 10.86 1.57
N THR A 238 23.05 9.99 1.32
CA THR A 238 22.99 8.64 1.86
C THR A 238 22.76 7.67 0.71
N GLU A 239 23.21 6.43 0.88
CA GLU A 239 22.85 5.36 -0.02
C GLU A 239 21.34 5.08 0.12
N LEU A 240 20.64 5.05 -1.00
CA LEU A 240 19.22 4.73 -1.10
C LEU A 240 19.11 3.42 -1.89
N ASP A 241 18.25 2.51 -1.42
CA ASP A 241 17.90 1.31 -2.18
C ASP A 241 17.02 1.63 -3.40
N GLY A 242 16.24 2.71 -3.30
CA GLY A 242 15.41 3.20 -4.39
C GLY A 242 16.21 4.04 -5.39
N HIS A 243 15.79 4.00 -6.65
CA HIS A 243 16.34 4.82 -7.72
C HIS A 243 15.27 5.68 -8.37
N SER A 244 15.65 6.86 -8.84
CA SER A 244 14.72 7.70 -9.59
C SER A 244 14.31 7.01 -10.88
N ILE A 245 13.01 6.78 -11.05
CA ILE A 245 12.42 6.17 -12.23
C ILE A 245 11.99 7.22 -13.27
N LEU A 246 12.39 8.48 -13.10
CA LEU A 246 12.12 9.53 -14.08
C LEU A 246 12.58 9.16 -15.51
N PRO A 247 13.75 8.53 -15.72
CA PRO A 247 14.14 8.06 -17.06
C PRO A 247 13.13 7.08 -17.67
N LEU A 248 12.60 6.14 -16.86
CA LEU A 248 11.60 5.15 -17.26
C LEU A 248 10.26 5.79 -17.61
N ILE A 249 9.87 6.82 -16.86
CA ILE A 249 8.63 7.56 -17.13
C ILE A 249 8.75 8.26 -18.49
N LEU A 250 9.87 8.94 -18.74
CA LEU A 250 10.07 9.76 -19.94
C LEU A 250 10.41 8.94 -21.19
N LYS A 251 11.02 7.76 -21.04
CA LYS A 251 11.48 6.92 -22.16
C LYS A 251 10.98 5.48 -21.99
N PRO A 252 10.06 5.00 -22.86
CA PRO A 252 9.49 3.65 -22.76
C PRO A 252 10.50 2.51 -22.81
N ASP A 253 11.67 2.73 -23.40
CA ASP A 253 12.74 1.75 -23.63
C ASP A 253 13.86 1.80 -22.58
N ALA A 254 13.82 2.75 -21.63
CA ALA A 254 14.77 2.78 -20.54
C ALA A 254 14.67 1.48 -19.71
N PRO A 255 15.80 0.86 -19.33
CA PRO A 255 15.78 -0.35 -18.52
C PRO A 255 15.43 -0.02 -17.07
N SER A 256 14.85 -0.98 -16.36
CA SER A 256 14.79 -0.91 -14.90
C SER A 256 16.20 -0.90 -14.32
N LEU A 257 16.41 -0.13 -13.26
CA LEU A 257 17.65 -0.17 -12.47
C LEU A 257 17.67 -1.37 -11.50
N HIS A 258 16.53 -2.04 -11.32
CA HIS A 258 16.40 -3.24 -10.51
C HIS A 258 16.60 -4.50 -11.36
N ARG A 259 17.84 -5.00 -11.41
CA ARG A 259 18.14 -6.30 -12.04
C ARG A 259 17.59 -7.47 -11.23
N THR A 260 17.73 -7.39 -9.91
CA THR A 260 17.31 -8.42 -8.95
C THR A 260 16.50 -7.76 -7.85
N LEU A 261 15.37 -8.36 -7.50
CA LEU A 261 14.48 -7.90 -6.43
C LEU A 261 14.47 -8.92 -5.30
N HIS A 262 14.47 -8.45 -4.06
CA HIS A 262 14.49 -9.27 -2.86
C HIS A 262 13.36 -8.89 -1.92
N TRP A 263 12.78 -9.90 -1.26
CA TRP A 263 11.80 -9.72 -0.19
C TRP A 263 12.14 -10.67 0.95
N ALA A 264 11.95 -10.22 2.19
CA ALA A 264 12.09 -11.04 3.39
C ALA A 264 11.17 -10.52 4.50
N TRP A 265 10.52 -11.44 5.20
CA TRP A 265 9.66 -11.15 6.36
C TRP A 265 9.49 -12.42 7.19
N GLY A 266 9.77 -12.31 8.50
CA GLY A 266 9.89 -13.47 9.37
C GLY A 266 10.94 -14.44 8.83
N ASN A 267 10.57 -15.72 8.72
CA ASN A 267 11.46 -16.74 8.16
C ASN A 267 11.32 -16.87 6.62
N GLY A 268 10.30 -16.26 6.02
CA GLY A 268 10.05 -16.38 4.58
C GLY A 268 10.81 -15.37 3.75
N TRP A 269 11.09 -15.70 2.49
CA TRP A 269 11.77 -14.81 1.56
C TRP A 269 11.45 -15.11 0.09
N ALA A 270 11.75 -14.14 -0.77
CA ALA A 270 11.77 -14.30 -2.22
C ALA A 270 12.91 -13.52 -2.87
N VAL A 271 13.34 -14.01 -4.04
CA VAL A 271 14.29 -13.34 -4.93
C VAL A 271 13.82 -13.50 -6.36
N ARG A 272 13.88 -12.43 -7.14
CA ARG A 272 13.47 -12.40 -8.54
C ARG A 272 14.57 -11.80 -9.40
N GLU A 273 14.93 -12.47 -10.48
CA GLU A 273 15.78 -11.93 -11.55
C GLU A 273 15.04 -12.12 -12.88
N GLY A 274 14.71 -11.01 -13.57
CA GLY A 274 13.85 -11.04 -14.75
C GLY A 274 12.48 -11.65 -14.44
N ASP A 275 12.11 -12.70 -15.17
CA ASP A 275 10.84 -13.42 -14.97
C ASP A 275 10.96 -14.61 -14.01
N TRP A 276 12.15 -14.98 -13.57
CA TRP A 276 12.34 -16.09 -12.64
C TRP A 276 12.26 -15.61 -11.20
N LYS A 277 11.38 -16.24 -10.42
CA LYS A 277 11.22 -15.93 -8.99
C LYS A 277 11.34 -17.19 -8.14
N LEU A 278 12.29 -17.16 -7.21
CA LEU A 278 12.48 -18.18 -6.20
C LEU A 278 11.88 -17.71 -4.88
N ILE A 279 11.05 -18.56 -4.27
CA ILE A 279 10.44 -18.35 -2.96
C ILE A 279 10.96 -19.42 -2.01
N GLY A 280 11.31 -19.03 -0.80
CA GLY A 280 11.83 -19.93 0.22
C GLY A 280 11.38 -19.57 1.64
N ASN A 281 11.80 -20.42 2.58
CA ASN A 281 11.64 -20.22 4.01
C ASN A 281 12.89 -20.74 4.70
N GLU A 282 13.41 -19.99 5.67
CA GLU A 282 14.70 -20.23 6.32
C GLU A 282 15.79 -20.43 5.26
N ASN A 283 16.53 -21.53 5.29
CA ASN A 283 17.57 -21.84 4.31
C ASN A 283 17.08 -22.73 3.16
N GLN A 284 15.76 -22.88 2.99
CA GLN A 284 15.17 -23.88 2.09
C GLN A 284 14.35 -23.21 0.97
N PRO A 285 14.80 -23.32 -0.30
CA PRO A 285 13.97 -23.04 -1.47
C PRO A 285 12.70 -23.91 -1.47
N ARG A 286 11.54 -23.32 -1.76
CA ARG A 286 10.24 -24.01 -1.75
C ARG A 286 9.55 -24.00 -3.11
N PHE A 287 9.75 -22.95 -3.88
CA PHE A 287 9.09 -22.77 -5.17
C PHE A 287 9.95 -21.95 -6.11
N LEU A 288 10.09 -22.40 -7.36
CA LEU A 288 10.66 -21.61 -8.45
C LEU A 288 9.59 -21.45 -9.52
N GLY A 289 9.15 -20.22 -9.77
CA GLY A 289 8.17 -19.88 -10.81
C GLY A 289 8.75 -19.01 -11.91
N ASN A 290 8.06 -18.98 -13.04
CA ASN A 290 8.33 -18.07 -14.14
C ASN A 290 7.11 -17.16 -14.38
N LEU A 291 7.35 -15.85 -14.48
CA LEU A 291 6.32 -14.85 -14.68
C LEU A 291 5.89 -14.70 -16.15
N SER A 292 6.70 -15.22 -17.07
CA SER A 292 6.38 -15.25 -18.50
C SER A 292 5.44 -16.40 -18.90
N ASP A 293 5.14 -17.32 -17.98
CA ASP A 293 4.25 -18.46 -18.25
C ASP A 293 2.82 -17.96 -18.53
N GLU A 294 2.06 -18.73 -19.32
CA GLU A 294 0.65 -18.44 -19.61
C GLU A 294 -0.17 -18.28 -18.31
N LYS A 295 0.14 -19.12 -17.31
CA LYS A 295 -0.38 -19.03 -15.94
C LYS A 295 0.81 -18.81 -14.99
N PRO A 296 1.21 -17.55 -14.74
CA PRO A 296 2.36 -17.24 -13.91
C PRO A 296 2.33 -17.94 -12.55
N GLU A 297 3.47 -18.45 -12.12
CA GLU A 297 3.65 -19.04 -10.77
C GLU A 297 2.73 -20.24 -10.47
N SER A 298 2.26 -20.96 -11.50
CA SER A 298 1.44 -22.17 -11.35
C SER A 298 2.26 -23.47 -11.40
N VAL A 299 3.39 -23.46 -12.10
CA VAL A 299 4.31 -24.59 -12.21
C VAL A 299 5.52 -24.37 -11.29
N ASN A 300 5.88 -25.40 -10.53
CA ASN A 300 7.08 -25.37 -9.69
C ASN A 300 8.28 -25.99 -10.42
N TYR A 301 9.22 -25.16 -10.86
CA TYR A 301 10.43 -25.56 -11.58
C TYR A 301 11.61 -25.92 -10.66
N LEU A 302 11.39 -26.01 -9.34
CA LEU A 302 12.46 -26.21 -8.36
C LEU A 302 13.35 -27.43 -8.69
N ASN A 303 12.74 -28.56 -9.04
CA ASN A 303 13.45 -29.80 -9.33
C ASN A 303 13.96 -29.90 -10.78
N THR A 304 13.42 -29.09 -11.70
CA THR A 304 13.77 -29.14 -13.13
C THR A 304 14.81 -28.09 -13.52
N LYS A 305 15.09 -27.10 -12.66
CA LYS A 305 16.09 -26.05 -12.89
C LYS A 305 17.06 -25.85 -11.71
N PRO A 306 17.76 -26.89 -11.23
CA PRO A 306 18.57 -26.82 -10.01
C PRO A 306 19.70 -25.78 -10.07
N LYS A 307 20.32 -25.58 -11.23
CA LYS A 307 21.37 -24.56 -11.42
C LYS A 307 20.83 -23.14 -11.19
N LEU A 308 19.64 -22.85 -11.70
CA LEU A 308 18.99 -21.54 -11.54
C LEU A 308 18.55 -21.33 -10.09
N VAL A 309 18.02 -22.37 -9.43
CA VAL A 309 17.70 -22.33 -8.00
C VAL A 309 18.94 -21.96 -7.19
N GLN A 310 20.07 -22.62 -7.44
CA GLN A 310 21.32 -22.34 -6.73
C GLN A 310 21.80 -20.90 -6.98
N GLN A 311 21.74 -20.41 -8.23
CA GLN A 311 22.11 -19.04 -8.58
C GLN A 311 21.26 -18.02 -7.80
N LEU A 312 19.93 -18.14 -7.88
CA LEU A 312 19.01 -17.20 -7.22
C LEU A 312 19.16 -17.26 -5.69
N LEU A 313 19.29 -18.45 -5.12
CA LEU A 313 19.54 -18.62 -3.69
C LEU A 313 20.83 -17.90 -3.26
N GLN A 314 21.92 -18.06 -4.02
CA GLN A 314 23.17 -17.37 -3.72
C GLN A 314 23.03 -15.84 -3.80
N GLN A 315 22.30 -15.32 -4.80
CA GLN A 315 22.00 -13.89 -4.87
C GLN A 315 21.25 -13.41 -3.62
N HIS A 316 20.27 -14.16 -3.15
CA HIS A 316 19.50 -13.82 -1.94
C HIS A 316 20.37 -13.85 -0.68
N VAL A 317 21.21 -14.88 -0.51
CA VAL A 317 22.15 -14.97 0.62
C VAL A 317 23.11 -13.78 0.64
N ASN A 318 23.70 -13.44 -0.51
CA ASN A 318 24.60 -12.29 -0.62
C ASN A 318 23.90 -10.96 -0.32
N TRP A 319 22.61 -10.83 -0.65
CA TRP A 319 21.82 -9.64 -0.30
C TRP A 319 21.58 -9.57 1.20
N LEU A 320 21.18 -10.68 1.85
CA LEU A 320 20.97 -10.73 3.29
C LEU A 320 22.21 -10.30 4.10
N GLU A 321 23.40 -10.72 3.67
CA GLU A 321 24.66 -10.30 4.33
C GLU A 321 24.87 -8.78 4.33
N LYS A 322 24.32 -8.07 3.33
CA LYS A 322 24.44 -6.62 3.20
C LYS A 322 23.32 -5.85 3.91
N THR A 323 22.16 -6.48 4.11
CA THR A 323 20.95 -5.82 4.64
C THR A 323 20.60 -6.21 6.07
N GLN A 324 21.42 -7.02 6.74
CA GLN A 324 21.22 -7.30 8.16
C GLN A 324 21.20 -5.99 8.97
N PRO A 325 20.26 -5.83 9.92
CA PRO A 325 20.22 -4.67 10.79
C PRO A 325 21.59 -4.48 11.45
N ARG A 326 22.14 -3.26 11.34
CA ARG A 326 23.39 -2.90 12.00
C ARG A 326 23.21 -2.76 13.50
#